data_AF-A0A969UV53-F1
#
_entry.id   AF-A0A969UV53-F1
#
_cell.length_a   1.000
_cell.length_b   1.000
_cell.length_c   1.000
_cell.angle_alpha   90.00
_cell.angle_beta   90.00
_cell.angle_gamma   90.00
#
_symmetry.space_group_name_H-M   'P 1'
#
loop_
_entity.id
_entity.type
_entity.pdbx_description
1 polymer ?
#
loop_
_entity_poly.entity_id
_entity_poly.type
_entity_poly.pdbx_seq_one_letter_code
_entity_poly.pdbx_strand_id
1 'polypeptide(L)' 'MSTILATFKIEPDRWNAFKAKAQEEEKSASSVLKDFIDHYLDGSIELPTELTGIDIDARIDAKLEKFEAEILGKSPA' A
#
# COMPACT_ATOMS: atom_id res chain seq x y z
N MET A 1 -19.57 -3.25 -25.34
CA MET A 1 -19.24 -2.65 -24.02
C MET A 1 -18.82 -1.21 -24.25
N SER A 2 -19.31 -0.27 -23.44
CA SER A 2 -18.91 1.14 -23.50
C SER A 2 -17.61 1.37 -22.72
N THR A 3 -16.63 2.03 -23.31
CA THR A 3 -15.39 2.44 -22.63
C THR A 3 -15.56 3.81 -21.98
N ILE A 4 -15.08 3.98 -20.74
CA ILE A 4 -15.05 5.25 -20.03
C ILE A 4 -13.59 5.69 -19.86
N LEU A 5 -13.28 6.95 -20.19
CA LEU A 5 -11.99 7.54 -19.88
C LEU A 5 -12.05 8.12 -18.46
N ALA A 6 -11.29 7.54 -17.54
CA ALA A 6 -11.14 8.04 -16.18
C ALA A 6 -9.87 8.89 -16.06
N THR A 7 -9.98 10.05 -15.41
CA THR A 7 -8.83 10.88 -15.03
C THR A 7 -8.74 10.93 -13.51
N PHE A 8 -7.52 10.85 -13.00
CA PHE A 8 -7.25 10.95 -11.56
C PHE A 8 -5.96 11.74 -11.34
N LYS A 9 -5.86 12.38 -10.17
CA LYS A 9 -4.64 13.07 -9.76
C LYS A 9 -3.67 12.05 -9.18
N ILE A 10 -2.41 12.18 -9.55
CA ILE A 10 -1.31 11.35 -9.05
C ILE A 10 -0.03 12.17 -9.05
N GLU A 11 0.81 11.96 -8.03
CA GLU A 11 2.11 12.61 -7.97
C GLU A 11 2.99 12.19 -9.15
N PRO A 12 3.68 13.13 -9.82
CA PRO A 12 4.49 12.83 -11.02
C PRO A 12 5.51 11.72 -10.80
N ASP A 13 6.20 11.74 -9.65
CA ASP A 13 7.24 10.75 -9.32
C ASP A 13 6.65 9.35 -9.14
N ARG A 14 5.49 9.25 -8.48
CA ARG A 14 4.75 7.98 -8.33
C ARG A 14 4.29 7.45 -9.68
N TRP A 15 3.79 8.33 -10.55
CA TRP A 15 3.36 7.95 -11.89
C TRP A 15 4.53 7.45 -12.75
N ASN A 16 5.68 8.12 -12.67
CA ASN A 16 6.87 7.70 -13.41
C ASN A 16 7.41 6.35 -12.90
N ALA A 17 7.47 6.15 -11.58
CA ALA A 17 7.87 4.87 -11.00
C ALA A 17 6.91 3.74 -11.40
N PHE A 18 5.59 3.99 -11.38
CA PHE A 18 4.60 3.02 -11.83
C PHE A 18 4.78 2.63 -13.30
N LYS A 19 4.98 3.61 -14.20
CA LYS A 19 5.24 3.33 -15.62
C LYS A 19 6.53 2.53 -15.82
N ALA A 20 7.60 2.87 -15.11
CA ALA A 20 8.87 2.15 -15.22
C ALA A 20 8.69 0.68 -14.85
N LYS A 21 8.02 0.40 -13.73
CA LYS A 21 7.72 -0.96 -13.29
C LYS A 21 6.81 -1.72 -14.27
N ALA A 22 5.78 -1.07 -14.80
CA ALA A 22 4.94 -1.70 -15.83
C ALA A 22 5.75 -2.10 -17.06
N GLN A 23 6.69 -1.24 -17.47
CA GLN A 23 7.57 -1.50 -18.61
C GLN A 23 8.57 -2.63 -18.35
N GLU A 24 9.09 -2.77 -17.12
CA GLU A 24 9.92 -3.93 -16.72
C GLU A 24 9.18 -5.25 -16.89
N GLU A 25 7.86 -5.25 -16.72
CA GLU A 25 6.97 -6.40 -16.93
C GLU A 25 6.46 -6.52 -18.38
N GLU A 26 7.01 -5.74 -19.32
CA GLU A 26 6.56 -5.65 -20.73
C GLU A 26 5.08 -5.27 -20.89
N LYS A 27 4.48 -4.64 -19.86
CA LYS A 27 3.08 -4.22 -19.83
C LYS A 27 2.94 -2.71 -20.00
N SER A 28 1.79 -2.28 -20.50
CA SER A 28 1.41 -0.87 -20.47
C SER A 28 0.86 -0.50 -19.09
N ALA A 29 1.07 0.75 -18.66
CA ALA A 29 0.51 1.28 -17.42
C ALA A 29 -1.02 1.10 -17.33
N SER A 30 -1.72 1.22 -18.46
CA SER A 30 -3.17 1.01 -18.52
C SER A 30 -3.57 -0.47 -18.41
N SER A 31 -2.74 -1.41 -18.87
CA SER A 31 -2.98 -2.84 -18.65
C SER A 31 -2.81 -3.20 -17.18
N VAL A 32 -1.73 -2.75 -16.54
CA VAL A 32 -1.47 -3.01 -15.12
C VAL A 32 -2.58 -2.41 -14.25
N LEU A 33 -3.08 -1.22 -14.58
CA LEU A 33 -4.19 -0.61 -13.85
C LEU A 33 -5.50 -1.39 -13.99
N LYS A 34 -5.77 -1.97 -15.18
CA LYS A 34 -6.94 -2.83 -15.39
C LYS A 34 -6.83 -4.12 -14.60
N ASP A 35 -5.68 -4.80 -14.67
CA ASP A 35 -5.40 -6.01 -13.90
C ASP A 35 -5.59 -5.76 -12.40
N PHE A 36 -5.11 -4.61 -11.90
CA PHE A 36 -5.31 -4.20 -10.51
C PHE A 36 -6.78 -4.01 -10.15
N ILE A 37 -7.57 -3.38 -11.02
CA ILE A 37 -9.02 -3.20 -10.79
C ILE A 37 -9.71 -4.57 -10.75
N ASP A 38 -9.38 -5.47 -11.67
CA ASP A 38 -9.97 -6.80 -11.73
C ASP A 38 -9.64 -7.60 -10.46
N HIS A 39 -8.38 -7.61 -10.02
CA HIS A 39 -7.95 -8.25 -8.78
C HIS A 39 -8.52 -7.60 -7.51
N TYR A 40 -8.85 -6.31 -7.55
CA TYR A 40 -9.54 -5.66 -6.44
C TYR A 40 -11.01 -6.08 -6.37
N LEU A 41 -11.68 -6.18 -7.53
CA LEU A 41 -13.08 -6.56 -7.62
C LEU A 41 -13.33 -8.04 -7.32
N ASP A 42 -12.37 -8.91 -7.61
CA ASP A 42 -12.46 -10.34 -7.31
C ASP A 42 -12.06 -10.71 -5.87
N GLY A 43 -11.52 -9.74 -5.10
CA GLY A 43 -11.10 -9.90 -3.72
C GLY A 43 -9.68 -10.49 -3.55
N SER A 44 -8.90 -10.64 -4.63
CA SER A 44 -7.51 -11.11 -4.57
C SER A 44 -6.56 -10.06 -3.98
N ILE A 45 -6.95 -8.79 -4.00
CA ILE A 45 -6.22 -7.69 -3.36
C ILE A 45 -7.10 -7.04 -2.30
N GLU A 46 -6.69 -7.16 -1.04
CA GLU A 46 -7.19 -6.31 0.03
C GLU A 46 -6.42 -5.00 0.03
N LEU A 47 -7.09 -3.90 -0.30
CA LEU A 47 -6.49 -2.58 -0.09
C LEU A 47 -6.42 -2.33 1.41
N PRO A 48 -5.32 -1.73 1.90
CA PRO A 48 -5.27 -1.31 3.29
C PRO A 48 -6.48 -0.40 3.55
N THR A 49 -7.39 -0.88 4.40
CA THR A 49 -8.50 -0.08 4.91
C THR A 49 -7.86 1.15 5.52
N GLU A 50 -8.30 2.33 5.08
CA GLU A 50 -7.69 3.62 5.41
C GLU A 50 -6.98 3.63 6.75
N LEU A 51 -5.66 3.85 6.73
CA LEU A 51 -4.96 4.39 7.88
C LEU A 51 -5.30 5.89 8.00
N THR A 52 -6.59 6.23 8.01
CA THR A 52 -7.04 7.52 8.57
C THR A 52 -6.81 7.41 10.08
N GLY A 53 -5.58 7.63 10.52
CA GLY A 53 -5.22 7.66 11.94
C GLY A 53 -4.26 6.59 12.45
N ILE A 54 -3.34 6.07 11.62
CA ILE A 54 -2.12 5.50 12.24
C ILE A 54 -1.20 6.66 12.58
N ASP A 55 -1.28 7.06 13.83
CA ASP A 55 -0.21 7.75 14.53
C ASP A 55 1.01 6.81 14.50
N ILE A 56 1.88 7.01 13.50
CA ILE A 56 3.06 6.16 13.28
C ILE A 56 3.96 6.21 14.51
N ASP A 57 3.96 7.32 15.23
CA ASP A 57 4.71 7.51 16.47
C ASP A 57 4.21 6.54 17.56
N ALA A 58 2.88 6.43 17.75
CA ALA A 58 2.29 5.49 18.72
C ALA A 58 2.62 4.01 18.42
N ARG A 59 2.77 3.64 17.14
CA ARG A 59 3.09 2.24 16.75
C ARG A 59 4.58 1.91 16.90
N ILE A 60 5.45 2.92 16.85
CA ILE A 60 6.89 2.77 17.12
C ILE A 60 7.11 2.63 18.62
N ASP A 61 6.46 3.47 19.43
CA ASP A 61 6.56 3.41 20.90
C ASP A 61 6.07 2.06 21.44
N ALA A 62 4.92 1.56 20.99
CA ALA A 62 4.39 0.25 21.40
C ALA A 62 5.30 -0.94 21.03
N LYS A 63 6.10 -0.81 19.96
CA LYS A 63 7.08 -1.84 19.58
C LYS A 63 8.36 -1.72 20.41
N LEU A 64 8.80 -0.50 20.73
CA LEU A 64 9.95 -0.26 21.60
C LEU A 64 9.70 -0.80 23.01
N GLU A 65 8.56 -0.50 23.62
CA GLU A 65 8.21 -1.00 24.96
C GLU A 65 8.21 -2.53 25.03
N LYS A 66 7.70 -3.19 23.96
CA LYS A 66 7.68 -4.65 23.89
C LYS A 66 9.10 -5.24 23.80
N PHE A 67 9.97 -4.64 22.99
CA PHE A 67 11.38 -5.06 22.90
C PHE A 67 12.14 -4.79 24.19
N GLU A 68 11.89 -3.67 24.86
CA GLU A 68 12.50 -3.34 26.15
C GLU A 68 12.06 -4.31 27.25
N ALA A 69 10.78 -4.69 27.30
CA ALA A 69 10.28 -5.69 28.25
C ALA A 69 10.90 -7.08 28.04
N GLU A 70 11.08 -7.50 26.77
CA GLU A 70 11.69 -8.78 26.43
C GLU A 70 13.21 -8.81 26.70
N ILE A 71 13.91 -7.67 26.56
CA ILE A 71 15.36 -7.58 26.79
C ILE A 71 15.70 -7.37 28.27
N LEU A 72 14.88 -6.64 29.03
CA LEU A 72 15.13 -6.35 30.44
C LEU A 72 14.57 -7.39 31.42
N GLY A 73 13.80 -8.39 30.95
CA GLY A 73 13.30 -9.48 31.80
C GLY A 73 12.47 -9.00 33.01
N LYS A 74 11.90 -7.78 32.95
CA LYS A 74 10.98 -7.30 33.98
C LYS A 74 9.58 -7.78 33.62
N SER A 75 9.12 -8.78 34.37
CA SER A 75 7.72 -9.16 34.41
C SER A 75 6.89 -7.94 34.86
N PRO A 76 5.79 -7.57 34.16
CA PRO A 76 4.90 -6.53 34.63
C PRO A 76 4.26 -6.99 35.95
N ALA A 77 4.28 -6.11 36.95
CA ALA A 77 3.51 -6.22 38.18
C ALA A 77 2.31 -5.27 38.12
#